data_AF-A0A319DGD7-F1
#
_entry.id   AF-A0A319DGD7-F1
#
_cell.length_a   1.000
_cell.length_b   1.000
_cell.length_c   1.000
_cell.angle_alpha   90.00
_cell.angle_beta   90.00
_cell.angle_gamma   90.00
#
_symmetry.space_group_name_H-M   'P 1'
#
loop_
_entity.id
_entity.type
_entity.pdbx_description
1 polymer ?
#
loop_
_entity_poly.entity_id
_entity_poly.type
_entity_poly.pdbx_seq_one_letter_code
_entity_poly.pdbx_strand_id
1 'polypeptide(L)'
;MRPRRLLRDEITYSRAREREVNILHQLKYFDQQCRFYSHLNDRREWMKAVVAHHLGLTSTDACHIANREDWFRGSFNVCVPVTVDNWKSRQQPGQRVILRFPLPYRVGGHENGDEKIHCEAGAYAWLQQNCPHVPIPRLYGFAMSTGETFYITDILTYSVSESAM
;
A
#
# COMPACT_ATOMS: atom_id res chain seq x y z
N MET A 1 33.51 13.13 -15.71
CA MET A 1 32.41 13.52 -14.80
C MET A 1 32.05 12.33 -13.91
N ARG A 2 31.78 12.56 -12.61
CA ARG A 2 31.38 11.50 -11.68
C ARG A 2 29.95 11.00 -11.99
N PRO A 3 29.66 9.68 -11.86
CA PRO A 3 28.31 9.15 -11.98
C PRO A 3 27.35 9.75 -10.93
N ARG A 4 26.06 9.79 -11.26
CA ARG A 4 24.97 10.21 -10.37
C ARG A 4 24.02 9.04 -10.12
N ARG A 5 23.41 8.97 -8.93
CA ARG A 5 22.52 7.87 -8.55
C ARG A 5 21.09 8.07 -9.06
N LEU A 6 20.53 7.01 -9.62
CA LEU A 6 19.10 6.83 -9.89
C LEU A 6 18.55 5.75 -8.96
N LEU A 7 17.25 5.44 -9.06
CA LEU A 7 16.58 4.44 -8.22
C LEU A 7 16.99 2.98 -8.46
N ARG A 8 17.66 2.70 -9.59
CA ARG A 8 18.02 1.34 -10.00
C ARG A 8 19.48 1.21 -10.40
N ASP A 9 20.10 2.30 -10.82
CA ASP A 9 21.43 2.33 -11.43
C ASP A 9 22.13 3.67 -11.16
N GLU A 10 23.38 3.76 -11.59
CA GLU A 10 24.11 5.03 -11.69
C GLU A 10 24.17 5.47 -13.16
N ILE A 11 24.15 6.78 -13.39
CA ILE A 11 24.16 7.36 -14.72
C ILE A 11 25.28 8.38 -14.89
N THR A 12 25.97 8.31 -16.03
CA THR A 12 26.94 9.32 -16.47
C THR A 12 26.27 10.30 -17.43
N TYR A 13 26.90 11.47 -17.63
CA TYR A 13 26.39 12.47 -18.56
C TYR A 13 26.27 11.94 -20.01
N SER A 14 27.23 11.15 -20.49
CA SER A 14 27.18 10.55 -21.83
C SER A 14 25.94 9.66 -22.01
N ARG A 15 25.69 8.74 -21.07
CA ARG A 15 24.49 7.87 -21.10
C ARG A 15 23.20 8.66 -20.91
N ALA A 16 23.22 9.75 -20.14
CA ALA A 16 22.05 10.60 -19.95
C ALA A 16 21.64 11.31 -21.24
N ARG A 17 22.59 11.72 -22.10
CA ARG A 17 22.30 12.35 -23.40
C ARG A 17 21.62 11.39 -24.38
N GLU A 18 21.86 10.09 -24.25
CA GLU A 18 21.31 9.05 -25.12
C GLU A 18 19.91 8.58 -24.66
N ARG A 19 19.45 8.97 -23.46
CA ARG A 19 18.14 8.57 -22.93
C ARG A 19 17.08 9.64 -23.19
N GLU A 20 15.99 9.26 -23.83
CA GLU A 20 14.81 10.11 -24.06
C GLU A 20 13.86 10.16 -22.85
N VAL A 21 14.42 10.34 -21.66
CA VAL A 21 13.63 10.51 -20.42
C VAL A 21 14.15 11.70 -19.63
N ASN A 22 13.32 12.26 -18.76
CA ASN A 22 13.71 13.37 -17.91
C ASN A 22 14.65 12.91 -16.78
N ILE A 23 15.94 12.75 -17.10
CA ILE A 23 16.97 12.31 -16.14
C ILE A 23 17.09 13.28 -14.97
N LEU A 24 16.96 14.59 -15.20
CA LEU A 24 17.00 15.59 -14.13
C LEU A 24 15.91 15.38 -13.09
N HIS A 25 14.71 14.99 -13.54
CA HIS A 25 13.62 14.64 -12.64
C HIS A 25 13.89 13.31 -11.92
N GLN A 26 14.38 12.28 -12.61
CA GLN A 26 14.69 10.98 -12.00
C GLN A 26 15.80 11.02 -10.94
N LEU A 27 16.77 11.93 -11.10
CA LEU A 27 17.83 12.15 -10.11
C LEU A 27 17.28 12.58 -8.75
N LYS A 28 16.12 13.25 -8.70
CA LYS A 28 15.48 13.66 -7.44
C LYS A 28 14.89 12.46 -6.68
N TYR A 29 14.54 11.40 -7.39
CA TYR A 29 13.82 10.28 -6.80
C TYR A 29 14.65 9.50 -5.79
N PHE A 30 15.97 9.41 -5.96
CA PHE A 30 16.83 8.64 -5.05
C PHE A 30 16.73 9.19 -3.62
N ASP A 31 16.97 10.50 -3.45
CA ASP A 31 16.89 11.15 -2.15
C ASP A 31 15.47 11.13 -1.57
N GLN A 32 14.46 11.33 -2.42
CA GLN A 32 13.05 11.25 -2.01
C GLN A 32 12.67 9.84 -1.55
N GLN A 33 13.16 8.80 -2.22
CA GLN A 33 12.97 7.41 -1.79
C GLN A 33 13.63 7.17 -0.44
N CYS A 34 14.89 7.57 -0.27
CA CYS A 34 15.61 7.39 1.00
C CYS A 34 14.85 8.04 2.17
N ARG A 35 14.39 9.29 1.99
CA ARG A 35 13.59 10.00 3.00
C ARG A 35 12.28 9.30 3.30
N PHE A 36 11.55 8.87 2.26
CA PHE A 36 10.26 8.21 2.43
C PHE A 36 10.38 6.85 3.13
N TYR A 37 11.37 6.03 2.76
CA TYR A 37 11.60 4.74 3.40
C TYR A 37 12.07 4.89 4.86
N SER A 38 12.90 5.90 5.16
CA SER A 38 13.25 6.22 6.55
C SER A 38 12.00 6.59 7.34
N HIS A 39 11.17 7.48 6.80
CA HIS A 39 9.93 7.91 7.43
C HIS A 39 8.97 6.75 7.72
N LEU A 40 8.81 5.82 6.77
CA LEU A 40 8.02 4.60 6.98
C LEU A 40 8.64 3.71 8.06
N ASN A 41 9.97 3.56 8.06
CA ASN A 41 10.66 2.73 9.04
C ASN A 41 10.56 3.29 10.47
N ASP A 42 10.52 4.61 10.61
CA ASP A 42 10.34 5.29 11.91
C ASP A 42 8.90 5.17 12.43
N ARG A 43 7.95 4.74 11.58
CA ARG A 43 6.51 4.65 11.88
C ARG A 43 5.99 3.21 11.98
N ARG A 44 6.86 2.24 12.30
CA ARG A 44 6.47 0.82 12.44
C ARG A 44 5.39 0.60 13.50
N GLU A 45 5.47 1.28 14.65
CA GLU A 45 4.45 1.16 15.70
C GLU A 45 3.10 1.76 15.25
N TRP A 46 3.13 2.86 14.50
CA TRP A 46 1.93 3.41 13.87
C TRP A 46 1.32 2.42 12.88
N MET A 47 2.13 1.74 12.05
CA MET A 47 1.64 0.71 11.13
C MET A 47 0.97 -0.45 11.88
N LYS A 48 1.54 -0.90 13.01
CA LYS A 48 0.92 -1.94 13.85
C LYS A 48 -0.43 -1.48 14.38
N ALA A 49 -0.53 -0.25 14.87
CA ALA A 49 -1.78 0.33 15.36
C ALA A 49 -2.85 0.38 14.26
N VAL A 50 -2.49 0.83 13.05
CA VAL A 50 -3.40 0.84 11.90
C VAL A 50 -3.87 -0.57 11.56
N VAL A 51 -2.96 -1.54 11.44
CA VAL A 51 -3.33 -2.93 11.12
C VAL A 51 -4.21 -3.53 12.21
N ALA A 52 -3.84 -3.36 13.48
CA ALA A 52 -4.63 -3.87 14.60
C ALA A 52 -6.05 -3.29 14.60
N HIS A 53 -6.18 -1.98 14.35
CA HIS A 53 -7.47 -1.30 14.25
C HIS A 53 -8.31 -1.86 13.10
N HIS A 54 -7.76 -1.90 11.88
CA HIS A 54 -8.49 -2.36 10.69
C HIS A 54 -8.86 -3.85 10.74
N LEU A 55 -8.09 -4.68 11.46
CA LEU A 55 -8.36 -6.11 11.61
C LEU A 55 -9.15 -6.45 12.89
N GLY A 56 -9.52 -5.46 13.69
CA GLY A 56 -10.24 -5.65 14.95
C GLY A 56 -9.46 -6.44 16.00
N LEU A 57 -8.12 -6.30 16.02
CA LEU A 57 -7.26 -6.96 17.00
C LEU A 57 -7.26 -6.20 18.32
N THR A 58 -7.17 -6.93 19.42
CA THR A 58 -7.16 -6.37 20.77
C THR A 58 -5.81 -5.79 21.19
N SER A 59 -4.72 -6.20 20.53
CA SER A 59 -3.36 -5.72 20.81
C SER A 59 -2.56 -5.53 19.53
N THR A 60 -1.73 -4.48 19.51
CA THR A 60 -0.73 -4.22 18.48
C THR A 60 0.43 -5.19 18.49
N ASP A 61 0.66 -5.88 19.62
CA ASP A 61 1.76 -6.85 19.77
C ASP A 61 1.56 -8.09 18.91
N ALA A 62 0.32 -8.36 18.48
CA ALA A 62 0.01 -9.40 17.52
C ALA A 62 0.51 -9.05 16.10
N CYS A 63 0.87 -7.79 15.81
CA CYS A 63 1.28 -7.34 14.48
C CYS A 63 2.81 -7.23 14.36
N HIS A 64 3.39 -8.05 13.49
CA HIS A 64 4.83 -8.05 13.20
C HIS A 64 5.12 -7.47 11.82
N ILE A 65 5.60 -6.22 11.80
CA ILE A 65 6.05 -5.56 10.57
C ILE A 65 7.33 -6.23 10.07
N ALA A 66 7.40 -6.58 8.78
CA ALA A 66 8.61 -7.16 8.21
C ALA A 66 9.81 -6.19 8.25
N ASN A 67 11.03 -6.72 8.17
CA ASN A 67 12.23 -5.89 8.07
C ASN A 67 12.22 -5.12 6.74
N ARG A 68 12.94 -3.99 6.70
CA ARG A 68 12.92 -3.09 5.54
C ARG A 68 13.40 -3.76 4.26
N GLU A 69 14.32 -4.71 4.39
CA GLU A 69 14.92 -5.49 3.32
C GLU A 69 13.89 -6.43 2.67
N ASP A 70 12.86 -6.81 3.42
CA ASP A 70 11.76 -7.68 2.99
C ASP A 70 10.58 -6.90 2.40
N TRP A 71 10.66 -5.57 2.31
CA TRP A 71 9.60 -4.76 1.72
C TRP A 71 9.63 -4.87 0.20
N PHE A 72 8.47 -5.15 -0.39
CA PHE A 72 8.36 -5.20 -1.85
C PHE A 72 8.19 -3.79 -2.41
N ARG A 73 8.92 -3.48 -3.47
CA ARG A 73 8.76 -2.21 -4.20
C ARG A 73 8.24 -2.46 -5.61
N GLY A 74 7.14 -1.80 -5.95
CA GLY A 74 6.66 -1.67 -7.31
C GLY A 74 7.15 -0.38 -7.96
N SER A 75 6.62 -0.08 -9.14
CA SER A 75 6.89 1.20 -9.82
C SER A 75 6.27 2.39 -9.10
N PHE A 76 5.11 2.21 -8.45
CA PHE A 76 4.31 3.28 -7.85
C PHE A 76 3.97 3.07 -6.39
N ASN A 77 4.24 1.89 -5.82
CA ASN A 77 3.90 1.57 -4.44
C ASN A 77 5.09 0.89 -3.75
N VAL A 78 5.17 1.06 -2.44
CA VAL A 78 5.90 0.14 -1.55
C VAL A 78 4.89 -0.66 -0.76
N CYS A 79 5.17 -1.94 -0.60
CA CYS A 79 4.33 -2.91 0.09
C CYS A 79 5.10 -3.44 1.30
N VAL A 80 4.52 -3.24 2.49
CA VAL A 80 5.08 -3.64 3.78
C VAL A 80 4.31 -4.86 4.26
N PRO A 81 4.93 -6.05 4.28
CA PRO A 81 4.30 -7.25 4.82
C PRO A 81 4.13 -7.13 6.34
N VAL A 82 2.98 -7.56 6.84
CA VAL A 82 2.68 -7.62 8.27
C VAL A 82 2.14 -9.00 8.61
N THR A 83 2.82 -9.70 9.52
CA THR A 83 2.38 -11.01 10.03
C THR A 83 1.55 -10.77 11.29
N VAL A 84 0.42 -11.48 11.42
CA VAL A 84 -0.55 -11.30 12.50
C VAL A 84 -0.70 -12.60 13.29
N ASP A 85 -0.27 -12.59 14.54
CA ASP A 85 -0.33 -13.76 15.39
C ASP A 85 -1.76 -14.18 15.70
N ASN A 86 -2.03 -15.49 15.65
CA ASN A 86 -3.30 -16.08 16.04
C ASN A 86 -4.54 -15.41 15.41
N TRP A 87 -4.44 -14.93 14.16
CA TRP A 87 -5.54 -14.23 13.49
C TRP A 87 -6.72 -15.17 13.17
N LYS A 88 -7.71 -15.21 14.06
CA LYS A 88 -8.87 -16.13 14.00
C LYS A 88 -9.95 -15.68 13.02
N SER A 89 -10.26 -14.38 12.95
CA SER A 89 -11.32 -13.78 12.14
C SER A 89 -10.96 -13.54 10.66
N ARG A 90 -9.94 -14.23 10.15
CA ARG A 90 -9.43 -14.00 8.80
C ARG A 90 -10.35 -14.60 7.73
N GLN A 91 -10.48 -13.88 6.63
CA GLN A 91 -11.23 -14.31 5.44
C GLN A 91 -10.33 -14.89 4.33
N GLN A 92 -9.05 -15.09 4.61
CA GLN A 92 -8.05 -15.54 3.64
C GLN A 92 -7.11 -16.59 4.26
N PRO A 93 -6.44 -17.41 3.41
CA PRO A 93 -5.39 -18.31 3.88
C PRO A 93 -4.19 -17.56 4.45
N GLY A 94 -3.55 -18.15 5.47
CA GLY A 94 -2.35 -17.59 6.10
C GLY A 94 -2.61 -16.48 7.13
N GLN A 95 -1.55 -15.91 7.66
CA GLN A 95 -1.58 -14.93 8.76
C GLN A 95 -0.92 -13.60 8.37
N ARG A 96 -0.94 -13.25 7.08
CA ARG A 96 -0.22 -12.07 6.59
C ARG A 96 -1.14 -11.13 5.84
N VAL A 97 -0.96 -9.85 6.09
CA VAL A 97 -1.52 -8.75 5.29
C VAL A 97 -0.39 -7.93 4.68
N ILE A 98 -0.75 -7.07 3.73
CA ILE A 98 0.18 -6.14 3.10
C ILE A 98 -0.36 -4.73 3.28
N LEU A 99 0.41 -3.88 3.94
CA LEU A 99 0.20 -2.44 3.89
C LEU A 99 0.81 -1.88 2.61
N ARG A 100 0.05 -1.08 1.87
CA ARG A 100 0.50 -0.53 0.58
C ARG A 100 0.50 0.98 0.65
N PHE A 101 1.64 1.58 0.35
CA PHE A 101 1.82 3.03 0.33
C PHE A 101 2.15 3.47 -1.10
N PRO A 102 1.41 4.43 -1.67
CA PRO A 102 1.83 5.12 -2.88
C PRO A 102 3.20 5.77 -2.67
N LEU A 103 4.04 5.77 -3.70
CA LEU A 103 5.33 6.44 -3.69
C LEU A 103 5.12 7.91 -4.08
N PRO A 104 5.18 8.88 -3.14
CA PRO A 104 4.78 10.27 -3.41
C PRO A 104 5.57 10.90 -4.55
N TYR A 105 6.85 10.54 -4.64
CA TYR A 105 7.78 10.98 -5.70
C TYR A 105 7.50 10.36 -7.08
N ARG A 106 6.59 9.38 -7.20
CA ARG A 106 6.17 8.77 -8.47
C ARG A 106 4.74 9.12 -8.86
N VAL A 107 3.88 9.42 -7.90
CA VAL A 107 2.46 9.77 -8.14
C VAL A 107 2.24 11.28 -8.27
N GLY A 108 3.22 12.10 -7.88
CA GLY A 108 3.16 13.56 -8.08
C GLY A 108 2.55 14.35 -6.93
N GLY A 109 2.32 13.72 -5.77
CA GLY A 109 1.79 14.40 -4.58
C GLY A 109 0.76 13.55 -3.83
N HIS A 110 0.23 14.12 -2.75
CA HIS A 110 -0.77 13.46 -1.90
C HIS A 110 -2.13 13.34 -2.59
N GLU A 111 -2.61 14.39 -3.26
CA GLU A 111 -3.90 14.40 -3.98
C GLU A 111 -3.99 13.30 -5.04
N ASN A 112 -2.95 13.18 -5.89
CA ASN A 112 -2.86 12.09 -6.88
C ASN A 112 -2.71 10.71 -6.22
N GLY A 113 -2.10 10.66 -5.03
CA GLY A 113 -2.00 9.45 -4.23
C GLY A 113 -3.37 8.99 -3.72
N ASP A 114 -4.17 9.93 -3.27
CA ASP A 114 -5.53 9.74 -2.76
C ASP A 114 -6.49 9.29 -3.87
N GLU A 115 -6.44 9.94 -5.04
CA GLU A 115 -7.19 9.49 -6.21
C GLU A 115 -6.83 8.06 -6.61
N LYS A 116 -5.52 7.72 -6.60
CA LYS A 116 -5.05 6.35 -6.84
C LYS A 116 -5.62 5.36 -5.84
N ILE A 117 -5.64 5.70 -4.55
CA ILE A 117 -6.17 4.84 -3.48
C ILE A 117 -7.67 4.61 -3.69
N HIS A 118 -8.44 5.67 -3.99
CA HIS A 118 -9.86 5.57 -4.29
C HIS A 118 -10.15 4.67 -5.50
N CYS A 119 -9.44 4.87 -6.62
CA CYS A 119 -9.63 4.02 -7.80
C CYS A 119 -9.34 2.55 -7.50
N GLU A 120 -8.28 2.27 -6.75
CA GLU A 120 -7.93 0.91 -6.36
C GLU A 120 -8.99 0.30 -5.42
N ALA A 121 -9.43 1.04 -4.40
CA ALA A 121 -10.48 0.60 -3.49
C ALA A 121 -11.80 0.32 -4.23
N GLY A 122 -12.20 1.20 -5.16
CA GLY A 122 -13.37 1.00 -6.00
C GLY A 122 -13.26 -0.25 -6.89
N ALA A 123 -12.08 -0.52 -7.44
CA ALA A 123 -11.85 -1.74 -8.22
C ALA A 123 -11.97 -3.01 -7.37
N TYR A 124 -11.39 -3.02 -6.15
CA TYR A 124 -11.55 -4.14 -5.22
C TYR A 124 -13.02 -4.36 -4.85
N ALA A 125 -13.75 -3.29 -4.49
CA ALA A 125 -15.17 -3.38 -4.14
C ALA A 125 -15.99 -3.95 -5.29
N TRP A 126 -15.77 -3.44 -6.51
CA TRP A 126 -16.47 -3.92 -7.71
C TRP A 126 -16.16 -5.39 -8.00
N LEU A 127 -14.89 -5.79 -7.97
CA LEU A 127 -14.48 -7.17 -8.27
C LEU A 127 -14.98 -8.15 -7.20
N GLN A 128 -14.89 -7.78 -5.92
CA GLN A 128 -15.38 -8.63 -4.83
C GLN A 128 -16.90 -8.85 -4.91
N GLN A 129 -17.66 -7.85 -5.38
CA GLN A 129 -19.10 -7.95 -5.55
C GLN A 129 -19.51 -8.69 -6.83
N ASN A 130 -18.86 -8.40 -7.96
CA ASN A 130 -19.32 -8.84 -9.29
C ASN A 130 -18.56 -10.05 -9.82
N CYS A 131 -17.40 -10.38 -9.26
CA CYS A 131 -16.53 -11.47 -9.73
C CYS A 131 -16.05 -12.35 -8.55
N PRO A 132 -16.94 -12.90 -7.71
CA PRO A 132 -16.56 -13.59 -6.47
C PRO A 132 -15.71 -14.85 -6.69
N HIS A 133 -15.74 -15.43 -7.89
CA HIS A 133 -14.95 -16.61 -8.25
C HIS A 133 -13.53 -16.29 -8.75
N VAL A 134 -13.25 -15.02 -9.07
CA VAL A 134 -11.91 -14.61 -9.48
C VAL A 134 -11.05 -14.49 -8.22
N PRO A 135 -9.93 -15.24 -8.12
CA PRO A 135 -9.10 -15.19 -6.94
C PRO A 135 -8.31 -13.87 -6.91
N ILE A 136 -8.81 -12.91 -6.15
CA ILE A 136 -8.13 -11.65 -5.87
C ILE A 136 -7.80 -11.54 -4.37
N PRO A 137 -6.77 -10.75 -4.00
CA PRO A 137 -6.54 -10.42 -2.60
C PRO A 137 -7.78 -9.78 -1.95
N ARG A 138 -7.93 -9.94 -0.64
CA ARG A 138 -8.98 -9.24 0.13
C ARG A 138 -8.49 -7.85 0.50
N LEU A 139 -9.31 -6.83 0.22
CA LEU A 139 -9.12 -5.49 0.75
C LEU A 139 -9.79 -5.41 2.14
N TYR A 140 -9.01 -5.06 3.16
CA TYR A 140 -9.51 -4.89 4.54
C TYR A 140 -9.84 -3.43 4.88
N GLY A 141 -9.26 -2.50 4.14
CA GLY A 141 -9.49 -1.07 4.31
C GLY A 141 -8.45 -0.23 3.59
N PHE A 142 -8.66 1.08 3.62
CA PHE A 142 -7.76 2.07 3.04
C PHE A 142 -7.81 3.36 3.87
N ALA A 143 -6.82 4.22 3.66
CA ALA A 143 -6.71 5.50 4.35
C ALA A 143 -6.25 6.58 3.38
N MET A 144 -6.69 7.80 3.62
CA MET A 144 -6.46 8.97 2.77
C MET A 144 -5.43 9.90 3.41
N SER A 145 -4.83 10.79 2.61
CA SER A 145 -3.87 11.78 3.12
C SER A 145 -4.49 12.79 4.10
N THR A 146 -5.81 12.96 4.06
CA THR A 146 -6.62 13.74 5.00
C THR A 146 -6.70 13.12 6.39
N GLY A 147 -6.29 11.85 6.54
CA GLY A 147 -6.42 11.07 7.78
C GLY A 147 -7.73 10.29 7.90
N GLU A 148 -8.63 10.41 6.91
CA GLU A 148 -9.83 9.57 6.84
C GLU A 148 -9.43 8.10 6.64
N THR A 149 -10.06 7.20 7.41
CA THR A 149 -9.80 5.76 7.35
C THR A 149 -11.12 5.03 7.11
N PHE A 150 -11.09 4.06 6.20
CA PHE A 150 -12.23 3.25 5.83
C PHE A 150 -11.87 1.79 6.05
N TYR A 151 -12.73 1.09 6.77
CA TYR A 151 -12.61 -0.35 6.99
C TYR A 151 -13.74 -1.06 6.25
N ILE A 152 -13.40 -2.17 5.62
CA ILE A 152 -14.39 -3.00 4.91
C ILE A 152 -14.86 -4.04 5.93
N THR A 153 -15.97 -3.73 6.61
CA THR A 153 -16.77 -4.76 7.28
C THR A 153 -17.43 -5.61 6.20
N ASP A 154 -17.56 -6.92 6.44
CA ASP A 154 -18.27 -7.88 5.58
C ASP A 154 -19.32 -7.20 4.72
N ILE A 155 -19.16 -7.28 3.39
CA ILE A 155 -20.11 -6.82 2.40
C ILE A 155 -21.48 -7.24 2.91
N LEU A 156 -22.27 -6.27 3.36
CA LEU A 156 -23.60 -6.51 3.89
C LEU A 156 -24.32 -7.41 2.89
N THR A 157 -24.57 -8.66 3.27
CA THR A 157 -25.65 -9.44 2.68
C THR A 157 -26.88 -8.56 2.85
N TYR A 158 -27.31 -7.89 1.77
CA TYR A 158 -28.66 -7.38 1.68
C TYR A 158 -29.58 -8.60 1.68
N SER A 159 -29.96 -9.04 2.87
CA SER A 159 -31.16 -9.84 3.06
C SER A 159 -32.31 -8.91 2.72
N VAL A 160 -32.77 -8.92 1.47
CA VAL A 160 -34.12 -8.43 1.17
C VAL A 160 -35.05 -9.43 1.84
N SER A 161 -35.61 -9.08 3.00
CA SER A 161 -36.71 -9.86 3.57
C SER A 161 -37.94 -9.56 2.72
N GLU A 162 -38.16 -10.37 1.70
CA GLU A 162 -39.45 -10.45 1.04
C GLU A 162 -40.35 -11.32 1.92
N SER A 163 -41.07 -10.72 2.86
CA SER A 163 -42.26 -11.30 3.52
C SER A 163 -43.02 -10.26 4.34
N ALA A 164 -43.90 -9.50 3.70
CA ALA A 164 -45.30 -9.37 4.09
C ALA A 164 -45.99 -8.40 3.12
N MET A 165 -47.18 -8.82 2.69
CA MET A 165 -48.21 -8.06 1.98
C MET A 165 -48.30 -6.58 2.36
#